data_AF-A0A345REF4-F1
#
_entry.id   AF-A0A345REF4-F1
#
_cell.length_a   1.000
_cell.length_b   1.000
_cell.length_c   1.000
_cell.angle_alpha   90.00
_cell.angle_beta   90.00
_cell.angle_gamma   90.00
#
_symmetry.space_group_name_H-M   'P 1'
#
loop_
_entity.id
_entity.type
_entity.pdbx_description
1 polymer ?
#
loop_
_entity_poly.entity_id
_entity_poly.type
_entity_poly.pdbx_seq_one_letter_code
_entity_poly.pdbx_strand_id
1 'polypeptide(L)'
;MEVKAVRLDDFAAPNGPYEAPFFLKLDTHGHEVPILEGAENVLAKASLVVIEVYCYQLTPTSLLFDEMVAYMRAKGFGVVDMSDPLWRPQDKCFWQIDLYFEPLTMPYLQKNTYV
;
A
#
# COMPACT_ATOMS: atom_id res chain seq x y z
N MET A 1 -9.67 -12.81 -19.99
CA MET A 1 -10.93 -12.08 -19.85
C MET A 1 -10.58 -10.63 -19.65
N GLU A 2 -11.09 -9.73 -20.48
CA GLU A 2 -10.90 -8.30 -20.27
C GLU A 2 -11.99 -7.78 -19.32
N VAL A 3 -11.59 -6.99 -18.33
CA VAL A 3 -12.49 -6.33 -17.38
C VAL A 3 -12.21 -4.83 -17.39
N LYS A 4 -13.26 -4.03 -17.23
CA LYS A 4 -13.14 -2.57 -17.18
C LYS A 4 -12.44 -2.16 -15.88
N ALA A 5 -11.35 -1.40 -15.99
CA ALA A 5 -10.72 -0.72 -14.87
C ALA A 5 -11.27 0.70 -14.69
N VAL A 6 -11.33 1.17 -13.45
CA VAL A 6 -11.71 2.54 -13.07
C VAL A 6 -10.75 3.05 -11.99
N ARG A 7 -10.62 4.37 -11.84
CA ARG A 7 -9.86 4.94 -10.72
C ARG A 7 -10.56 4.62 -9.41
N LEU A 8 -9.79 4.40 -8.34
CA LEU A 8 -10.36 4.13 -7.02
C LEU A 8 -11.18 5.33 -6.52
N ASP A 9 -10.74 6.54 -6.79
CA ASP A 9 -11.49 7.77 -6.47
C ASP A 9 -12.85 7.81 -7.17
N ASP A 10 -12.91 7.43 -8.46
CA ASP A 10 -14.16 7.41 -9.24
C ASP A 10 -15.12 6.33 -8.73
N PHE A 11 -14.58 5.22 -8.21
CA PHE A 11 -15.36 4.18 -7.57
C PHE A 11 -15.87 4.61 -6.19
N ALA A 12 -15.05 5.33 -5.43
CA ALA A 12 -15.39 5.79 -4.09
C ALA A 12 -16.42 6.92 -4.09
N ALA A 13 -16.29 7.90 -5.00
CA ALA A 13 -17.10 9.13 -4.97
C ALA A 13 -18.64 8.91 -5.00
N PRO A 14 -19.21 8.03 -5.84
CA PRO A 14 -20.65 7.78 -5.88
C PRO A 14 -21.17 7.02 -4.65
N ASN A 15 -20.30 6.27 -3.97
CA ASN A 15 -20.62 5.48 -2.79
C ASN A 15 -20.51 6.30 -1.48
N GLY A 16 -20.30 7.62 -1.60
CA GLY A 16 -20.06 8.56 -0.51
C GLY A 16 -18.57 8.69 -0.20
N PRO A 17 -18.09 9.86 0.29
CA PRO A 17 -16.74 9.93 0.82
C PRO A 17 -16.64 8.91 1.97
N TYR A 18 -15.71 7.96 1.91
CA TYR A 18 -15.43 7.11 3.06
C TYR A 18 -15.14 8.03 4.25
N GLU A 19 -16.03 8.02 5.25
CA GLU A 19 -15.85 8.82 6.45
C GLU A 19 -14.67 8.22 7.22
N ALA A 20 -13.69 9.06 7.55
CA ALA A 20 -12.58 8.64 8.37
C ALA A 20 -13.06 8.31 9.81
N PRO A 21 -12.40 7.38 10.52
CA PRO A 21 -11.22 6.63 10.07
C PRO A 21 -11.58 5.41 9.22
N PHE A 22 -10.79 5.16 8.18
CA PHE A 22 -10.82 3.92 7.40
C PHE A 22 -9.39 3.52 7.01
N PHE A 23 -9.23 2.27 6.58
CA PHE A 23 -8.00 1.79 5.98
C PHE A 23 -8.23 1.24 4.57
N LEU A 24 -7.19 1.30 3.74
CA LEU A 24 -7.15 0.73 2.39
C LEU A 24 -6.22 -0.48 2.39
N LYS A 25 -6.71 -1.67 2.01
CA LYS A 25 -5.86 -2.85 1.77
C LYS A 25 -5.71 -3.08 0.27
N LEU A 26 -4.47 -3.26 -0.19
CA LEU A 26 -4.13 -3.68 -1.54
C LEU A 26 -3.45 -5.06 -1.49
N ASP A 27 -4.02 -6.00 -2.23
CA ASP A 27 -3.52 -7.35 -2.52
C ASP A 27 -3.95 -7.61 -3.97
N THR A 28 -3.19 -7.04 -4.90
CA THR A 28 -3.53 -7.02 -6.33
C THR A 28 -2.47 -7.67 -7.20
N HIS A 29 -1.56 -8.41 -6.57
CA HIS A 29 -0.54 -9.23 -7.22
C HIS A 29 0.32 -8.46 -8.24
N GLY A 30 0.80 -7.27 -7.86
CA GLY A 30 1.71 -6.47 -8.69
C GLY A 30 1.01 -5.38 -9.53
N HIS A 31 -0.24 -5.03 -9.22
CA HIS A 31 -1.01 -3.97 -9.86
C HIS A 31 -1.31 -2.78 -8.93
N GLU A 32 -0.50 -2.60 -7.89
CA GLU A 32 -0.75 -1.62 -6.82
C GLU A 32 -0.54 -0.18 -7.31
N VAL A 33 0.47 0.06 -8.16
CA VAL A 33 0.83 1.41 -8.63
C VAL A 33 -0.33 2.12 -9.36
N PRO A 34 -0.97 1.52 -10.39
CA PRO A 34 -2.13 2.14 -11.05
C PRO A 34 -3.29 2.44 -10.09
N ILE A 35 -3.51 1.59 -9.09
CA ILE A 35 -4.55 1.80 -8.07
C ILE A 35 -4.20 3.03 -7.22
N LEU A 36 -2.97 3.12 -6.73
CA LEU A 36 -2.48 4.26 -5.95
C LEU A 36 -2.53 5.58 -6.73
N GLU A 37 -2.24 5.56 -8.03
CA GLU A 37 -2.39 6.74 -8.92
C GLU A 37 -3.85 7.12 -9.18
N GLY A 38 -4.76 6.16 -9.06
CA GLY A 38 -6.21 6.37 -9.13
C GLY A 38 -6.87 6.76 -7.80
N ALA A 39 -6.11 6.87 -6.71
CA ALA A 39 -6.63 6.93 -5.34
C ALA A 39 -6.26 8.20 -4.56
N GLU A 40 -5.96 9.31 -5.24
CA GLU A 40 -5.46 10.53 -4.58
C GLU A 40 -6.39 11.02 -3.45
N ASN A 41 -7.70 11.07 -3.69
CA ASN A 41 -8.67 11.54 -2.70
C ASN A 41 -8.91 10.51 -1.59
N VAL A 42 -8.87 9.22 -1.93
CA VAL A 42 -8.95 8.14 -0.94
C VAL A 42 -7.71 8.15 -0.03
N LEU A 43 -6.51 8.25 -0.58
CA LEU A 43 -5.26 8.32 0.17
C LEU A 43 -5.20 9.55 1.07
N ALA A 44 -5.70 10.71 0.63
CA ALA A 44 -5.74 11.93 1.44
C ALA A 44 -6.56 11.79 2.74
N LYS A 45 -7.44 10.78 2.85
CA LYS A 45 -8.31 10.55 4.01
C LYS A 45 -8.02 9.24 4.75
N ALA A 46 -7.23 8.35 4.15
CA ALA A 46 -6.93 7.05 4.73
C ALA A 46 -6.13 7.22 6.02
N SER A 47 -6.60 6.58 7.09
CA SER A 47 -5.86 6.52 8.36
C SER A 47 -4.73 5.50 8.30
N LEU A 48 -4.87 4.47 7.48
CA LEU A 48 -3.92 3.37 7.30
C LEU A 48 -4.02 2.83 5.87
N VAL A 49 -2.89 2.46 5.28
CA VAL A 49 -2.83 1.72 4.00
C VAL A 49 -2.03 0.46 4.24
N VAL A 50 -2.58 -0.71 3.89
CA VAL A 50 -1.89 -1.99 3.97
C VAL A 50 -1.63 -2.48 2.56
N ILE A 51 -0.40 -2.81 2.22
CA ILE A 51 -0.03 -3.26 0.87
C ILE A 51 0.74 -4.56 0.97
N GLU A 52 0.29 -5.57 0.22
CA GLU A 52 1.07 -6.77 -0.03
C GLU A 52 2.25 -6.40 -0.94
N VAL A 53 3.47 -6.50 -0.43
CA VAL A 53 4.68 -6.07 -1.15
C VAL A 53 5.62 -7.25 -1.38
N TYR A 54 6.34 -7.21 -2.51
CA TYR A 54 7.05 -8.36 -3.03
C TYR A 54 8.55 -8.11 -3.12
N CYS A 55 9.36 -9.11 -2.79
CA CYS A 55 10.82 -9.07 -2.99
C CYS A 55 11.24 -9.42 -4.43
N TYR A 56 10.27 -9.64 -5.32
CA TYR A 56 10.48 -10.03 -6.70
C TYR A 56 9.55 -9.26 -7.63
N GLN A 57 10.03 -9.03 -8.85
CA GLN A 57 9.27 -8.39 -9.90
C GLN A 57 8.16 -9.33 -10.41
N LEU A 58 6.90 -9.08 -10.05
CA LEU A 58 5.76 -9.91 -10.47
C LEU A 58 5.28 -9.58 -11.89
N THR A 59 5.26 -8.29 -12.22
CA THR A 59 4.84 -7.77 -13.53
C THR A 59 5.90 -6.79 -14.03
N PRO A 60 5.95 -6.43 -15.33
CA PRO A 60 6.90 -5.44 -15.82
C PRO A 60 6.80 -4.05 -15.16
N THR A 61 5.71 -3.78 -14.44
CA THR A 61 5.41 -2.47 -13.83
C THR A 61 5.19 -2.53 -12.32
N SER A 62 5.25 -3.71 -11.69
CA SER A 62 5.18 -3.82 -10.23
C SER A 62 6.40 -3.13 -9.59
N LEU A 63 6.31 -2.80 -8.31
CA LEU A 63 7.47 -2.33 -7.56
C LEU A 63 7.99 -3.46 -6.66
N LEU A 64 9.30 -3.50 -6.46
CA LEU A 64 9.90 -4.27 -5.38
C LEU A 64 9.54 -3.68 -4.03
N PHE A 65 9.73 -4.47 -2.97
CA PHE A 65 9.51 -4.09 -1.58
C PHE A 65 10.05 -2.70 -1.23
N ASP A 66 11.32 -2.44 -1.51
CA ASP A 66 12.00 -1.19 -1.17
C ASP A 66 11.53 -0.03 -2.04
N GLU A 67 11.24 -0.29 -3.30
CA GLU A 67 10.66 0.68 -4.24
C GLU A 67 9.25 1.09 -3.82
N MET A 68 8.41 0.15 -3.37
CA MET A 68 7.08 0.44 -2.85
C MET A 68 7.15 1.27 -1.56
N VAL A 69 8.10 0.96 -0.67
CA VAL A 69 8.35 1.79 0.53
C VAL A 69 8.73 3.22 0.13
N ALA A 70 9.66 3.38 -0.81
CA ALA A 70 10.06 4.71 -1.31
C ALA A 70 8.90 5.45 -1.99
N TYR A 71 8.09 4.72 -2.75
CA TYR A 71 6.91 5.25 -3.45
C TYR A 71 5.84 5.77 -2.47
N MET A 72 5.49 4.96 -1.46
CA MET A 72 4.55 5.37 -0.42
C MET A 72 5.12 6.52 0.43
N ARG A 73 6.43 6.55 0.67
CA ARG A 73 7.11 7.67 1.33
C ARG A 73 6.94 8.98 0.57
N ALA A 74 7.11 8.95 -0.76
CA ALA A 74 6.89 10.13 -1.61
C ALA A 74 5.43 10.62 -1.59
N LYS A 75 4.48 9.72 -1.31
CA LYS A 75 3.05 10.05 -1.11
C LYS A 75 2.68 10.48 0.31
N GLY A 76 3.66 10.64 1.21
CA GLY A 76 3.43 11.13 2.57
C GLY A 76 3.06 10.05 3.58
N PHE A 77 3.37 8.78 3.31
CA PHE A 77 3.13 7.67 4.22
C PHE A 77 4.44 7.06 4.76
N GLY A 78 4.39 6.44 5.95
CA GLY A 78 5.52 5.73 6.56
C GLY A 78 5.12 4.37 7.06
N VAL A 79 6.03 3.40 6.97
CA VAL A 79 5.82 2.05 7.51
C VAL A 79 5.76 2.12 9.04
N VAL A 80 4.73 1.50 9.63
CA VAL A 80 4.52 1.41 11.08
C VAL A 80 4.49 -0.01 11.61
N ASP A 81 4.14 -0.98 10.77
CA ASP A 81 4.07 -2.40 11.15
C ASP A 81 4.16 -3.30 9.91
N MET A 82 4.23 -4.62 10.13
CA MET A 82 4.25 -5.64 9.08
C MET A 82 3.61 -6.95 9.55
N SER A 83 2.99 -7.70 8.63
CA SER A 83 2.42 -9.03 8.91
C SER A 83 2.64 -10.02 7.77
N ASP A 84 2.37 -11.29 8.06
CA ASP A 84 2.26 -12.37 7.07
C ASP A 84 3.45 -12.51 6.09
N PRO A 85 4.70 -12.56 6.59
CA PRO A 85 5.81 -12.89 5.71
C PRO A 85 5.59 -14.28 5.08
N LEU A 86 5.78 -14.37 3.77
CA LEU A 86 5.73 -15.64 3.03
C LEU A 86 7.10 -15.98 2.45
N TRP A 87 7.34 -17.29 2.32
CA TRP A 87 8.53 -17.84 1.70
C TRP A 87 8.16 -18.77 0.57
N ARG A 88 8.93 -18.72 -0.53
CA ARG A 88 8.71 -19.62 -1.66
C ARG A 88 8.84 -21.09 -1.22
N PRO A 89 7.93 -21.98 -1.63
CA PRO A 89 7.99 -23.38 -1.25
C PRO A 89 9.31 -24.07 -1.62
N GLN A 90 9.88 -23.72 -2.78
CA GLN A 90 11.00 -24.42 -3.42
C GLN A 90 12.35 -24.16 -2.74
N ASP A 91 12.66 -22.90 -2.42
CA ASP A 91 13.98 -22.48 -1.94
C ASP A 91 13.94 -21.69 -0.62
N LYS A 92 12.74 -21.48 -0.07
CA LYS A 92 12.50 -20.71 1.16
C LYS A 92 13.04 -19.28 1.09
N CYS A 93 13.23 -18.72 -0.11
CA CYS A 93 13.51 -17.31 -0.24
C CYS A 93 12.29 -16.47 0.15
N PHE A 94 12.53 -15.32 0.76
CA PHE A 94 11.49 -14.38 1.21
C PHE A 94 10.73 -13.81 0.01
N TRP A 95 9.43 -14.07 -0.04
CA TRP A 95 8.58 -13.82 -1.20
C TRP A 95 7.85 -12.49 -1.11
N GLN A 96 7.01 -12.34 -0.08
CA GLN A 96 6.17 -11.16 0.12
C GLN A 96 5.93 -10.93 1.62
N ILE A 97 5.49 -9.72 1.96
CA ILE A 97 5.00 -9.34 3.29
C ILE A 97 3.92 -8.27 3.15
N ASP A 98 2.99 -8.22 4.11
CA ASP A 98 2.07 -7.10 4.24
C ASP A 98 2.75 -5.97 5.03
N LEU A 99 2.84 -4.78 4.44
CA LEU A 99 3.32 -3.58 5.13
C LEU A 99 2.17 -2.65 5.48
N TYR A 100 2.25 -2.06 6.67
CA TYR A 100 1.27 -1.14 7.22
C TYR A 100 1.83 0.28 7.15
N PHE A 101 1.13 1.17 6.46
CA PHE A 101 1.56 2.53 6.17
C PHE A 101 0.59 3.55 6.77
N GLU A 102 1.09 4.47 7.59
CA GLU A 102 0.29 5.56 8.15
C GLU A 102 0.79 6.93 7.65
N PRO A 103 -0.05 7.98 7.66
CA PRO A 103 0.37 9.33 7.29
C PRO A 103 1.55 9.82 8.13
N LEU A 104 2.58 10.36 7.48
CA LEU A 104 3.77 10.90 8.17
C LEU A 104 3.47 12.08 9.10
N THR A 105 2.30 12.70 8.94
CA THR A 105 1.79 13.75 9.82
C THR A 105 1.45 13.23 11.22
N MET A 106 1.39 11.91 11.44
CA MET A 106 1.11 11.34 12.76
C MET A 106 2.20 11.72 13.77
N PRO A 107 1.84 12.28 14.95
CA PRO A 107 2.82 12.80 15.90
C PRO A 107 3.85 11.78 16.40
N TYR A 108 3.48 10.50 16.52
CA TYR A 108 4.40 9.46 17.00
C TYR A 108 5.44 9.06 15.95
N LEU A 109 5.18 9.26 14.65
CA LEU A 109 6.16 9.03 13.58
C LEU A 109 7.27 10.11 13.55
N GLN A 110 7.09 11.20 14.29
CA GLN A 110 8.11 12.23 14.49
C GLN A 110 9.04 11.93 15.68
N LYS A 111 8.76 10.88 16.47
CA LYS A 111 9.61 10.44 17.56
C LYS A 111 10.70 9.51 17.03
N ASN A 112 11.95 9.87 17.26
CA ASN A 112 13.12 9.09 16.87
C ASN A 112 13.82 8.41 18.05
N THR A 113 13.10 8.20 19.15
CA THR A 113 13.58 7.53 20.35
C THR A 113 12.87 6.18 20.51
N TYR A 114 13.61 5.19 21.00
CA TYR A 114 13.05 3.87 21.32
C TYR A 114 12.27 3.88 22.65
N VAL A 115 12.49 4.89 23.49
CA VAL A 115 11.84 5.13 24.79
C VAL A 115 11.45 6.59 24.94
#